data_AF-A0A359LQ56-F1
#
_entry.id   AF-A0A359LQ56-F1
#
_cell.length_a   1.000
_cell.length_b   1.000
_cell.length_c   1.000
_cell.angle_alpha   90.00
_cell.angle_beta   90.00
_cell.angle_gamma   90.00
#
_symmetry.space_group_name_H-M   'P 1'
#
loop_
_entity.id
_entity.type
_entity.pdbx_description
1 polymer ?
#
loop_
_entity_poly.entity_id
_entity_poly.type
_entity_poly.pdbx_seq_one_letter_code
_entity_poly.pdbx_strand_id
1 'polypeptide(L)'
;ALSWGGNVVFLKECARAVFFPFLEEHFPQLVGKYRERFEASAYLRGAYPEAMAERIARIREKHGLARRHEEYRPEDWYDEEQLPLFGRFTS
;
A
#
# COMPACT_ATOMS: atom_id res chain seq x y z
N ALA A 1 1.29 -20.95 9.47
CA ALA A 1 0.46 -20.99 8.24
C ALA A 1 1.23 -20.37 7.08
N LEU A 2 1.04 -20.83 5.84
CA LEU A 2 1.65 -20.19 4.67
C LEU A 2 0.97 -18.82 4.45
N SER A 3 1.75 -17.75 4.39
CA SER A 3 1.21 -16.40 4.23
C SER A 3 1.29 -15.94 2.77
N TRP A 4 0.20 -15.35 2.29
CA TRP A 4 0.15 -14.77 0.96
C TRP A 4 -0.50 -13.38 1.01
N GLY A 5 0.14 -12.44 0.32
CA GLY A 5 -0.28 -11.05 0.27
C GLY A 5 -0.20 -10.52 -1.15
N GLY A 6 -1.04 -9.55 -1.44
CA GLY A 6 -1.02 -8.76 -2.65
C GLY A 6 -1.51 -7.37 -2.31
N ASN A 7 -0.97 -6.36 -2.98
CA ASN A 7 -1.40 -4.98 -2.84
C ASN A 7 -1.44 -4.35 -4.21
N VAL A 8 -2.27 -3.30 -4.35
CA VAL A 8 -2.23 -2.47 -5.53
C VAL A 8 -0.96 -1.62 -5.49
N VAL A 9 -0.42 -1.31 -6.67
CA VAL A 9 0.78 -0.46 -6.80
C VAL A 9 0.57 0.84 -6.04
N PHE A 10 1.48 1.12 -5.11
CA PHE A 10 1.57 2.40 -4.43
C PHE A 10 2.68 3.21 -5.08
N LEU A 11 2.31 4.29 -5.77
CA LEU A 11 3.25 5.05 -6.58
C LEU A 11 3.49 6.42 -5.94
N LYS A 12 4.52 6.50 -5.08
CA LYS A 12 4.94 7.75 -4.45
C LYS A 12 5.28 8.81 -5.50
N GLU A 13 5.12 10.09 -5.14
CA GLU A 13 5.33 11.20 -6.07
C GLU A 13 6.71 11.19 -6.72
N CYS A 14 7.78 10.97 -5.93
CA CYS A 14 9.15 10.86 -6.45
C CYS A 14 9.32 9.71 -7.46
N ALA A 15 8.60 8.60 -7.27
CA ALA A 15 8.67 7.45 -8.16
C ALA A 15 7.90 7.69 -9.48
N ARG A 16 6.87 8.55 -9.49
CA ARG A 16 6.13 8.90 -10.71
C ARG A 16 7.04 9.50 -11.79
N ALA A 17 7.98 10.35 -11.38
CA ALA A 17 8.88 11.07 -12.29
C ALA A 17 9.75 10.13 -13.14
N VAL A 18 10.07 8.94 -12.62
CA VAL A 18 10.84 7.92 -13.35
C VAL A 18 9.95 6.84 -13.95
N PHE A 19 8.80 6.56 -13.34
CA PHE A 19 7.91 5.48 -13.75
C PHE A 19 7.11 5.79 -15.01
N PHE A 20 6.65 7.04 -15.18
CA PHE A 20 5.93 7.44 -16.39
C PHE A 20 6.79 7.40 -17.66
N PRO A 21 8.04 7.92 -17.67
CA PRO A 21 8.95 7.76 -18.80
C PRO A 21 9.19 6.29 -19.17
N PHE A 22 9.41 5.42 -18.17
CA PHE A 22 9.55 3.98 -18.39
C PHE A 22 8.29 3.35 -19.03
N LEU A 23 7.11 3.75 -18.57
CA LEU A 23 5.83 3.31 -19.13
C LEU A 23 5.66 3.80 -20.58
N GLU A 24 6.06 5.03 -20.88
CA GLU A 24 6.00 5.60 -22.23
C GLU A 24 6.92 4.86 -23.21
N GLU A 25 8.11 4.46 -22.76
CA GLU A 25 9.10 3.74 -23.57
C GLU A 25 8.68 2.29 -23.86
N HIS A 26 8.24 1.56 -22.86
CA HIS A 26 8.03 0.10 -22.98
C HIS A 26 6.57 -0.33 -23.09
N PHE A 27 5.64 0.48 -22.57
CA PHE A 27 4.21 0.12 -22.48
C PHE A 27 3.29 1.32 -22.78
N PRO A 28 3.44 1.99 -23.94
CA PRO A 28 2.74 3.24 -24.26
C PRO A 28 1.21 3.14 -24.13
N GLN A 29 0.64 1.96 -24.40
CA GLN A 29 -0.79 1.68 -24.28
C GLN A 29 -1.33 1.76 -22.84
N LEU A 30 -0.45 1.68 -21.83
CA LEU A 30 -0.81 1.75 -20.41
C LEU A 30 -0.71 3.18 -19.86
N VAL A 31 0.02 4.07 -20.51
CA VAL A 31 0.31 5.42 -20.01
C VAL A 31 -0.96 6.18 -19.67
N GLY A 32 -1.95 6.21 -20.57
CA GLY A 32 -3.22 6.91 -20.34
C GLY A 32 -3.97 6.39 -19.12
N LYS A 33 -4.05 5.06 -18.96
CA LYS A 33 -4.69 4.41 -17.82
C LYS A 33 -3.96 4.69 -16.50
N TYR A 34 -2.63 4.78 -16.54
CA TYR A 34 -1.84 5.07 -15.35
C TYR A 34 -1.86 6.55 -14.98
N ARG A 35 -1.84 7.48 -15.94
CA ARG A 35 -2.00 8.92 -15.67
C ARG A 35 -3.34 9.20 -15.02
N GLU A 36 -4.44 8.75 -15.62
CA GLU A 36 -5.80 8.87 -15.05
C GLU A 36 -5.88 8.44 -13.58
N ARG A 37 -5.15 7.38 -13.21
CA ARG A 37 -5.21 6.75 -11.89
C ARG A 37 -4.22 7.30 -10.88
N PHE A 38 -3.05 7.79 -11.30
CA PHE A 38 -1.94 8.14 -10.41
C PHE A 38 -1.44 9.58 -10.55
N GLU A 39 -1.97 10.37 -11.48
CA GLU A 39 -1.59 11.78 -11.67
C GLU A 39 -2.01 12.63 -10.47
N ALA A 40 -3.19 12.37 -9.89
CA ALA A 40 -3.74 13.13 -8.76
C ALA A 40 -3.38 12.58 -7.37
N SER A 41 -2.98 11.31 -7.25
CA SER A 41 -2.65 10.72 -5.93
C SER A 41 -1.74 9.51 -6.03
N ALA A 42 -0.90 9.33 -5.00
CA ALA A 42 -0.03 8.15 -4.87
C ALA A 42 -0.79 6.85 -4.54
N TYR A 43 -2.00 6.98 -3.98
CA TYR A 43 -2.91 5.87 -3.71
C TYR A 43 -4.06 5.86 -4.70
N LEU A 44 -4.39 4.68 -5.23
CA LEU A 44 -5.69 4.49 -5.86
C LEU A 44 -6.76 4.53 -4.78
N ARG A 45 -7.81 5.31 -5.01
CA ARG A 45 -8.98 5.41 -4.13
C ARG A 45 -10.22 4.88 -4.86
N GLY A 46 -11.20 4.38 -4.10
CA GLY A 46 -12.49 3.92 -4.63
C GLY A 46 -12.55 2.42 -4.92
N ALA A 47 -13.46 2.03 -5.82
CA ALA A 47 -13.87 0.63 -6.00
C ALA A 47 -12.75 -0.33 -6.49
N TYR A 48 -11.72 0.18 -7.15
CA TYR A 48 -10.66 -0.66 -7.72
C TYR A 48 -9.78 -1.35 -6.65
N PRO A 49 -9.16 -0.63 -5.70
CA PRO A 49 -8.41 -1.27 -4.62
C PRO A 49 -9.29 -2.18 -3.73
N GLU A 50 -10.56 -1.85 -3.52
CA GLU A 50 -11.52 -2.69 -2.79
C GLU A 50 -11.77 -4.02 -3.51
N ALA A 51 -12.08 -3.99 -4.81
CA ALA A 51 -12.29 -5.18 -5.61
C ALA A 51 -11.04 -6.08 -5.67
N MET A 52 -9.85 -5.47 -5.68
CA MET A 52 -8.59 -6.22 -5.61
C MET A 52 -8.38 -6.87 -4.25
N ALA A 53 -8.66 -6.15 -3.16
CA ALA A 53 -8.59 -6.69 -1.81
C ALA A 53 -9.54 -7.89 -1.62
N GLU A 54 -10.77 -7.81 -2.12
CA GLU A 54 -11.73 -8.92 -2.11
C GLU A 54 -11.25 -10.12 -2.93
N ARG A 55 -10.66 -9.88 -4.11
CA ARG A 55 -10.11 -10.95 -4.94
C ARG A 55 -8.98 -11.68 -4.22
N ILE A 56 -8.09 -10.93 -3.57
CA ILE A 56 -7.01 -11.49 -2.75
C ILE A 56 -7.58 -12.28 -1.57
N ALA A 57 -8.62 -11.75 -0.90
CA ALA A 57 -9.28 -12.45 0.20
C ALA A 57 -9.85 -13.80 -0.22
N ARG A 58 -10.56 -13.87 -1.34
CA ARG A 58 -11.12 -15.13 -1.89
C ARG A 58 -10.06 -16.16 -2.24
N ILE A 59 -8.92 -15.73 -2.79
CA ILE A 59 -7.80 -16.64 -3.09
C ILE A 59 -7.23 -17.23 -1.80
N ARG A 60 -7.06 -16.39 -0.77
CA ARG A 60 -6.58 -16.85 0.54
C ARG A 60 -7.51 -17.88 1.15
N GLU A 61 -8.81 -17.59 1.16
CA GLU A 61 -9.83 -18.50 1.69
C GLU A 61 -9.82 -19.85 0.96
N LYS A 62 -9.81 -19.82 -0.39
CA LYS A 62 -9.77 -21.03 -1.22
C LYS A 62 -8.57 -21.93 -0.94
N HIS A 63 -7.43 -21.36 -0.56
CA HIS A 63 -6.16 -22.07 -0.40
C HIS A 63 -5.70 -22.19 1.07
N GLY A 64 -6.51 -21.76 2.05
CA GLY A 64 -6.14 -21.77 3.46
C GLY A 64 -4.92 -20.91 3.80
N LEU A 65 -4.71 -19.81 3.06
CA LEU A 65 -3.55 -18.93 3.23
C LEU A 65 -3.83 -17.83 4.25
N ALA A 66 -2.87 -17.59 5.14
CA ALA A 66 -2.96 -16.51 6.10
C ALA A 66 -2.64 -15.15 5.45
N ARG A 67 -3.24 -14.08 5.96
CA ARG A 67 -2.82 -12.71 5.62
C ARG A 67 -1.42 -12.49 6.21
N ARG A 68 -0.48 -11.99 5.40
CA ARG A 68 0.93 -11.76 5.81
C ARG A 68 1.11 -10.69 6.89
N HIS A 69 0.08 -9.88 7.19
CA HIS A 69 0.10 -8.94 8.30
C HIS A 69 -0.50 -9.59 9.54
N GLU A 70 0.30 -10.36 10.27
CA GLU A 70 0.28 -10.18 11.72
C GLU A 70 1.07 -8.90 11.96
N GLU A 71 0.40 -7.88 12.48
CA GLU A 71 1.10 -6.75 13.08
C GLU A 71 1.97 -7.34 14.18
N TYR A 72 3.29 -7.36 13.99
CA TYR A 72 4.21 -7.79 15.02
C TYR A 72 4.07 -6.79 16.16
N ARG A 73 3.30 -7.17 17.18
CA ARG A 73 3.25 -6.50 18.48
C ARG A 73 4.12 -7.35 19.40
N PRO A 74 5.35 -6.91 19.72
CA PRO A 74 6.17 -7.59 20.71
C PRO A 74 5.35 -7.76 21.99
N GLU A 75 5.48 -8.89 22.70
CA GLU A 75 4.73 -9.11 23.94
C GLU A 75 4.98 -8.01 24.99
N ASP A 76 6.13 -7.32 24.88
CA ASP A 76 6.58 -6.24 25.77
C ASP A 76 6.21 -4.82 25.28
N TRP A 77 5.39 -4.67 24.25
CA TRP A 77 4.72 -3.38 23.96
C TRP A 77 3.57 -3.17 24.96
N TYR A 78 3.95 -2.91 26.20
CA TYR A 78 3.04 -2.43 27.23
C TYR A 78 2.37 -1.13 26.76
N ASP A 79 1.16 -0.87 27.24
CA ASP A 79 0.41 0.39 27.08
C ASP A 79 1.11 1.56 27.79
N GLU A 80 2.43 1.72 27.60
CA GLU A 80 3.13 2.93 27.99
C GLU A 80 2.59 4.06 27.12
N GLU A 81 1.94 5.03 27.77
CA GLU A 81 1.49 6.27 27.13
C GLU A 81 2.64 6.80 26.27
N GLN A 82 2.40 6.93 24.95
CA GLN A 82 3.39 7.51 24.05
C GLN A 82 3.88 8.84 24.63
N LEU A 83 5.14 8.88 25.03
CA LEU A 83 5.75 10.10 25.52
C LEU A 83 5.71 11.16 24.41
N PRO A 84 5.45 12.43 24.75
CA PRO A 84 5.37 13.48 23.76
C PRO A 84 6.71 13.60 23.02
N LEU A 85 6.64 13.45 21.68
CA LEU A 85 7.80 13.53 20.77
C LEU A 85 8.57 14.86 20.90
N PHE A 86 7.89 15.90 21.38
CA PHE A 86 8.48 17.17 21.77
C PHE A 86 7.89 17.58 23.13
N GLY A 87 8.73 17.56 24.17
CA GLY A 87 8.40 18.25 25.41
C GLY A 87 8.23 19.74 25.14
N ARG A 88 7.24 20.39 25.76
CA ARG A 88 7.13 21.86 25.73
C ARG A 88 8.44 22.46 26.25
N PHE A 89 9.23 23.04 25.37
CA PHE A 89 10.21 24.04 25.76
C PHE A 89 9.42 25.30 26.08
N THR A 90 9.01 25.48 27.32
CA THR A 90 8.64 26.81 27.82
C THR A 90 9.94 27.55 28.13
N SER A 91 10.16 28.65 27.41
CA SER A 91 11.22 29.64 27.63
C SER A 91 11.17 30.26 29.02
#